data_AF-A0A7W5AC78-F1
#
_entry.id   AF-A0A7W5AC78-F1
#
_cell.length_a   1.000
_cell.length_b   1.000
_cell.length_c   1.000
_cell.angle_alpha   90.00
_cell.angle_beta   90.00
_cell.angle_gamma   90.00
#
_symmetry.space_group_name_H-M   'P 1'
#
loop_
_entity.id
_entity.type
_entity.pdbx_description
1 polymer ?
#
loop_
_entity_poly.entity_id
_entity_poly.type
_entity_poly.pdbx_seq_one_letter_code
_entity_poly.pdbx_strand_id
1 'polypeptide(L)'
;MADTDVYAEFRDAVNMTAGELNKWLGTEESKTVGQRSSPGTESVGHHSGRKIVGILGKKETELTEADEQHMRKVVGYVHRHTAQRPDGDVADSRWRHSLMNWGHDPLKK
;
A
#
# COMPACT_ATOMS: atom_id res chain seq x y z
N MET A 1 11.68 -15.99 -19.00
CA MET A 1 11.69 -15.36 -17.65
C MET A 1 10.28 -15.54 -17.14
N ALA A 2 10.09 -16.08 -15.94
CA ALA A 2 8.74 -16.34 -15.43
C ALA A 2 7.93 -15.05 -15.53
N ASP A 3 6.86 -15.09 -16.30
CA ASP A 3 5.86 -14.03 -16.34
C ASP A 3 5.14 -14.10 -15.00
N THR A 4 5.74 -13.50 -13.97
CA THR A 4 5.16 -13.53 -12.64
C THR A 4 3.89 -12.71 -12.72
N ASP A 5 2.77 -13.37 -12.45
CA ASP A 5 1.46 -12.75 -12.41
C ASP A 5 1.46 -11.64 -11.36
N VAL A 6 1.69 -10.41 -11.82
CA VAL A 6 1.74 -9.20 -10.98
C VAL A 6 0.43 -9.01 -10.22
N TYR A 7 -0.69 -9.47 -10.80
CA TYR A 7 -1.98 -9.38 -10.14
C TYR A 7 -2.01 -10.31 -8.93
N ALA A 8 -1.59 -11.57 -9.07
CA ALA A 8 -1.47 -12.50 -7.95
C ALA A 8 -0.53 -11.96 -6.86
N GLU A 9 0.68 -11.51 -7.21
CA GLU A 9 1.61 -10.94 -6.23
C GLU A 9 1.05 -9.71 -5.51
N PHE A 10 0.33 -8.85 -6.24
CA PHE A 10 -0.32 -7.68 -5.67
C PHE A 10 -1.42 -8.07 -4.69
N ARG A 11 -2.22 -9.10 -5.02
CA ARG A 11 -3.28 -9.61 -4.16
C ARG A 11 -2.72 -10.27 -2.89
N ASP A 12 -1.53 -10.84 -2.95
CA ASP A 12 -0.81 -11.36 -1.79
C ASP A 12 -0.20 -10.24 -0.93
N ALA A 13 0.38 -9.22 -1.56
CA ALA A 13 1.00 -8.10 -0.87
C ALA A 13 -0.04 -7.17 -0.21
N VAL A 14 -1.19 -6.93 -0.84
CA VAL A 14 -2.24 -6.04 -0.35
C VAL A 14 -3.29 -6.85 0.41
N ASN A 15 -3.13 -6.92 1.74
CA ASN A 15 -4.01 -7.68 2.62
C ASN A 15 -5.19 -6.86 3.19
N MET A 16 -5.24 -5.54 2.95
CA MET A 16 -6.38 -4.70 3.31
C MET A 16 -7.41 -4.66 2.18
N THR A 17 -8.68 -4.76 2.53
CA THR A 17 -9.77 -4.54 1.56
C THR A 17 -9.83 -3.07 1.12
N ALA A 18 -10.48 -2.79 -0.01
CA ALA A 18 -10.69 -1.42 -0.48
C ALA A 18 -11.39 -0.54 0.58
N GLY A 19 -12.37 -1.10 1.30
CA GLY A 19 -13.08 -0.40 2.37
C GLY A 19 -12.21 -0.10 3.59
N GLU A 20 -11.41 -1.07 4.04
CA GLU A 20 -10.46 -0.88 5.15
C GLU A 20 -9.40 0.16 4.82
N LEU A 21 -8.81 0.06 3.62
CA LEU A 21 -7.81 1.01 3.16
C LEU A 21 -8.41 2.41 3.02
N ASN A 22 -9.61 2.54 2.43
CA ASN A 22 -10.26 3.83 2.30
C ASN A 22 -10.57 4.46 3.68
N LYS A 23 -11.03 3.65 4.65
CA LYS A 23 -11.23 4.10 6.04
C LYS A 23 -9.91 4.57 6.66
N TRP A 24 -8.84 3.80 6.49
CA TRP A 24 -7.51 4.13 6.98
C TRP A 24 -6.98 5.45 6.40
N LEU A 25 -7.10 5.65 5.09
CA LEU A 25 -6.68 6.89 4.42
C LEU A 25 -7.45 8.14 4.90
N GLY A 26 -8.63 7.96 5.52
CA GLY A 26 -9.37 9.06 6.15
C GLY A 26 -8.72 9.61 7.42
N THR A 27 -7.82 8.86 8.06
CA THR A 27 -7.24 9.16 9.37
C THR A 27 -6.12 10.21 9.30
N GLU A 28 -5.83 10.88 10.42
CA GLU A 28 -4.73 11.83 10.50
C GLU A 28 -3.36 11.12 10.52
N GLU A 29 -3.32 9.93 11.12
CA GLU A 29 -2.15 9.05 11.14
C GLU A 29 -1.71 8.71 9.73
N SER A 30 -2.65 8.33 8.87
CA SER A 30 -2.38 8.05 7.46
C SER A 30 -1.83 9.27 6.71
N LYS A 31 -2.40 10.46 6.96
CA LYS A 31 -2.00 11.72 6.32
C LYS A 31 -0.65 12.24 6.79
N THR A 32 -0.15 11.82 7.97
CA THR A 32 1.07 12.34 8.59
C THR A 32 2.33 11.52 8.31
N VAL A 33 2.19 10.31 7.77
CA VAL A 33 3.32 9.40 7.49
C VAL A 33 3.73 9.34 6.01
N GLY A 34 4.98 8.92 5.78
CA GLY A 34 5.54 8.71 4.44
C GLY A 34 6.32 9.90 3.87
N GLN A 35 6.96 9.65 2.73
CA GLN A 35 7.77 10.64 2.00
C GLN A 35 6.89 11.65 1.28
N ARG A 36 7.27 12.93 1.30
CA ARG A 36 6.61 14.05 0.61
C ARG A 36 7.60 14.75 -0.32
N SER A 37 7.10 15.39 -1.36
CA SER A 37 7.92 16.26 -2.23
C SER A 37 8.23 17.59 -1.54
N SER A 38 7.29 18.14 -0.79
CA SER A 38 7.45 19.38 -0.03
C SER A 38 6.67 19.34 1.30
N PRO A 39 7.01 20.20 2.27
CA PRO A 39 6.20 20.36 3.48
C PRO A 39 4.74 20.70 3.14
N GLY A 40 3.79 20.08 3.84
CA GLY A 40 2.35 20.31 3.62
C GLY A 40 1.73 19.59 2.42
N THR A 41 2.52 18.93 1.56
CA THR A 41 1.95 18.14 0.45
C THR A 41 1.57 16.74 0.92
N GLU A 42 0.69 16.09 0.18
CA GLU A 42 0.38 14.68 0.39
C GLU A 42 1.65 13.79 0.30
N SER A 43 1.68 12.72 1.10
CA SER A 43 2.76 11.73 0.99
C SER A 43 2.55 10.79 -0.20
N VAL A 44 3.66 10.29 -0.76
CA VAL A 44 3.67 9.32 -1.86
C VAL A 44 2.87 8.07 -1.48
N GLY A 45 2.99 7.63 -0.22
CA GLY A 45 2.27 6.46 0.29
C GLY A 45 0.76 6.70 0.35
N HIS A 46 0.31 7.81 0.92
CA HIS A 46 -1.11 8.12 1.00
C HIS A 46 -1.74 8.24 -0.41
N HIS A 47 -1.04 8.87 -1.35
CA HIS A 47 -1.47 8.94 -2.75
C HIS A 47 -1.52 7.55 -3.41
N SER A 48 -0.54 6.69 -3.10
CA SER A 48 -0.52 5.29 -3.54
C SER A 48 -1.74 4.53 -3.01
N GLY A 49 -2.09 4.71 -1.74
CA GLY A 49 -3.26 4.08 -1.13
C GLY A 49 -4.55 4.38 -1.89
N ARG A 50 -4.77 5.62 -2.31
CA ARG A 50 -5.95 5.96 -3.13
C ARG A 50 -5.98 5.24 -4.47
N LYS A 51 -4.83 5.05 -5.10
CA LYS A 51 -4.73 4.27 -6.34
C LYS A 51 -5.02 2.80 -6.10
N ILE A 52 -4.50 2.23 -5.01
CA ILE A 52 -4.77 0.85 -4.60
C ILE A 52 -6.27 0.63 -4.38
N VAL A 53 -6.97 1.56 -3.71
CA VAL A 53 -8.45 1.50 -3.57
C VAL A 53 -9.13 1.43 -4.94
N GLY A 54 -8.68 2.24 -5.90
CA GLY A 54 -9.20 2.19 -7.27
C GLY A 54 -8.94 0.86 -7.98
N ILE A 55 -7.72 0.30 -7.84
CA ILE A 55 -7.34 -0.99 -8.44
C ILE A 55 -8.14 -2.14 -7.83
N LEU A 56 -8.30 -2.17 -6.50
CA LEU A 56 -9.09 -3.19 -5.80
C LEU A 56 -10.59 -3.19 -6.19
N GLY A 57 -11.08 -2.07 -6.74
CA GLY A 57 -12.45 -1.95 -7.25
C GLY A 57 -12.64 -2.38 -8.71
N LYS A 58 -11.56 -2.68 -9.44
CA LYS A 58 -11.59 -3.11 -10.84
C LYS A 58 -11.60 -4.63 -10.96
N LYS A 59 -12.17 -5.14 -12.04
CA LYS A 59 -11.93 -6.52 -12.49
C LYS A 59 -10.56 -6.62 -13.14
N GLU A 60 -9.98 -7.82 -13.15
CA GLU A 60 -8.67 -8.06 -13.78
C GLU A 60 -8.65 -7.64 -15.26
N THR A 61 -9.73 -7.90 -16.00
CA THR A 61 -9.90 -7.50 -17.41
C THR A 61 -10.01 -5.99 -17.64
N GLU A 62 -10.19 -5.20 -16.57
CA GLU A 62 -10.30 -3.73 -16.62
C GLU A 62 -9.00 -3.04 -16.21
N LEU A 63 -7.97 -3.82 -15.84
CA LEU A 63 -6.67 -3.29 -15.45
C LEU A 63 -5.96 -2.72 -16.68
N THR A 64 -5.41 -1.53 -16.49
CA THR A 64 -4.59 -0.84 -17.48
C THR A 64 -3.11 -1.12 -17.23
N GLU A 65 -2.27 -0.86 -18.22
CA GLU A 65 -0.81 -0.93 -18.05
C GLU A 65 -0.31 -0.04 -16.90
N ALA A 66 -0.94 1.13 -16.70
CA ALA A 66 -0.63 2.02 -15.59
C ALA A 66 -1.02 1.42 -14.22
N ASP A 67 -2.11 0.65 -14.15
CA ASP A 67 -2.47 -0.10 -12.95
C ASP A 67 -1.43 -1.18 -12.68
N GLU A 68 -1.02 -1.94 -13.70
CA GLU A 68 0.01 -2.97 -13.55
C GLU A 68 1.36 -2.42 -13.09
N GLN A 69 1.83 -1.33 -13.70
CA GLN A 69 3.05 -0.66 -13.26
C GLN A 69 2.94 -0.21 -11.80
N HIS A 70 1.76 0.25 -11.39
CA HIS A 70 1.51 0.61 -10.00
C HIS A 70 1.51 -0.61 -9.08
N MET A 71 0.90 -1.72 -9.48
CA MET A 71 0.89 -2.98 -8.74
C MET A 71 2.34 -3.48 -8.49
N ARG A 72 3.21 -3.49 -9.51
CA ARG A 72 4.64 -3.84 -9.36
C ARG A 72 5.33 -2.95 -8.32
N LYS A 73 5.04 -1.64 -8.35
CA LYS A 73 5.57 -0.69 -7.37
C LYS A 73 5.11 -1.00 -5.95
N VAL A 74 3.82 -1.36 -5.78
CA VAL A 74 3.23 -1.71 -4.48
C VAL A 74 3.86 -2.96 -3.91
N VAL A 75 3.93 -4.04 -4.69
CA VAL A 75 4.58 -5.30 -4.30
C VAL A 75 6.03 -5.04 -3.84
N GLY A 76 6.81 -4.35 -4.66
CA GLY A 76 8.20 -4.03 -4.34
C GLY A 76 8.35 -3.13 -3.11
N TYR A 77 7.40 -2.23 -2.85
CA TYR A 77 7.41 -1.42 -1.63
C TYR A 77 7.10 -2.26 -0.39
N VAL A 78 5.99 -3.02 -0.42
CA VAL A 78 5.55 -3.85 0.70
C VAL A 78 6.63 -4.85 1.09
N HIS A 79 7.18 -5.61 0.15
CA HIS A 79 8.22 -6.60 0.45
C HIS A 79 9.46 -5.97 1.12
N ARG A 80 9.99 -4.89 0.54
CA ARG A 80 11.18 -4.21 1.09
C ARG A 80 10.91 -3.61 2.46
N HIS A 81 9.75 -2.99 2.65
CA HIS A 81 9.46 -2.27 3.89
C HIS A 81 9.07 -3.22 5.02
N THR A 82 8.38 -4.33 4.71
CA THR A 82 8.12 -5.41 5.68
C THR A 82 9.42 -6.05 6.17
N ALA A 83 10.41 -6.25 5.29
CA ALA A 83 11.73 -6.77 5.68
C ALA A 83 12.51 -5.83 6.63
N GLN A 84 12.12 -4.56 6.72
CA GLN A 84 12.70 -3.55 7.60
C GLN A 84 11.91 -3.40 8.92
N ARG A 85 11.20 -4.45 9.35
CA ARG A 85 10.39 -4.44 10.56
C ARG A 85 11.23 -4.01 11.77
N PRO A 86 10.84 -2.94 12.49
CA PRO A 86 11.48 -2.57 13.75
C PRO A 86 11.28 -3.62 14.84
N ASP A 87 12.22 -3.68 15.78
CA ASP A 87 12.05 -4.47 17.00
C ASP A 87 10.98 -3.86 17.93
N GLY A 88 10.37 -4.72 18.73
CA GLY A 88 9.38 -4.32 19.73
C GLY A 88 7.94 -4.22 19.20
N ASP A 89 7.11 -3.47 19.92
CA ASP A 89 5.72 -3.22 19.53
C ASP A 89 5.65 -2.20 18.40
N VAL A 90 4.96 -2.58 17.33
CA VAL A 90 4.83 -1.81 16.10
C VAL A 90 3.42 -1.30 15.86
N ALA A 91 2.48 -1.56 16.78
CA ALA A 91 1.05 -1.27 16.63
C ALA A 91 0.78 0.17 16.18
N ASP A 92 1.39 1.16 16.82
CA ASP A 92 1.20 2.58 16.48
C ASP A 92 2.43 3.21 15.82
N SER A 93 3.28 2.37 15.21
CA SER A 93 4.53 2.82 14.61
C SER A 93 4.32 3.49 13.25
N ARG A 94 5.18 4.48 12.94
CA ARG A 94 5.25 5.08 11.59
C ARG A 94 5.52 4.04 10.50
N TRP A 95 6.22 2.95 10.83
CA TRP A 95 6.48 1.83 9.93
C TRP A 95 5.19 1.13 9.52
N ARG A 96 4.37 0.71 10.50
CA ARG A 96 3.07 0.07 10.24
C ARG A 96 2.14 1.00 9.48
N HIS A 97 2.01 2.26 9.94
CA HIS A 97 1.16 3.25 9.30
C HIS A 97 1.56 3.49 7.84
N SER A 98 2.88 3.48 7.56
CA SER A 98 3.38 3.58 6.20
C SER A 98 2.99 2.35 5.37
N LEU A 99 3.16 1.12 5.88
CA LEU A 99 2.69 -0.09 5.19
C LEU A 99 1.17 -0.07 4.93
N MET A 100 0.38 0.41 5.88
CA MET A 100 -1.08 0.52 5.72
C MET A 100 -1.47 1.53 4.64
N ASN A 101 -0.71 2.61 4.45
CA ASN A 101 -0.90 3.50 3.31
C ASN A 101 -0.67 2.81 1.96
N TRP A 102 0.06 1.70 1.95
CA TRP A 102 0.29 0.84 0.79
C TRP A 102 -0.59 -0.41 0.79
N GLY A 103 -1.67 -0.42 1.59
CA GLY A 103 -2.66 -1.49 1.60
C GLY A 103 -2.23 -2.76 2.33
N HIS A 104 -1.12 -2.73 3.07
CA HIS A 104 -0.63 -3.85 3.86
C HIS A 104 -0.66 -3.52 5.35
N ASP A 105 -1.48 -4.23 6.13
CA ASP A 105 -1.41 -4.19 7.58
C ASP A 105 -0.63 -5.42 8.09
N PRO A 106 0.61 -5.26 8.59
CA PRO A 106 1.45 -6.37 9.05
C PRO A 106 0.98 -6.98 10.38
N LEU A 107 -0.08 -6.45 10.99
CA LEU A 107 -0.73 -7.04 12.17
C LEU A 107 -2.07 -7.70 11.84
N LYS A 108 -2.50 -7.64 10.58
CA LYS A 108 -3.68 -8.35 10.11
C LYS A 108 -3.35 -9.83 9.94
N LYS A 109 -4.21 -10.69 10.51
CA LYS A 109 -4.13 -12.14 10.41
C LYS A 109 -4.82 -12.65 9.15
#